data_AF-A0ABD2GJG5-F1
#
_entry.id   AF-A0ABD2GJG5-F1
#
_cell.length_a   1.000
_cell.length_b   1.000
_cell.length_c   1.000
_cell.angle_alpha   90.00
_cell.angle_beta   90.00
_cell.angle_gamma   90.00
#
_symmetry.space_group_name_H-M   'P 1'
#
loop_
_entity.id
_entity.type
_entity.pdbx_description
1 polymer ?
#
loop_
_entity_poly.entity_id
_entity_poly.type
_entity_poly.pdbx_seq_one_letter_code
_entity_poly.pdbx_strand_id
1 'polypeptide(L)'
;MRSKVTADRRRAELEKELAAVLKSTLEGLEELDCFLDAVENLAVTSLPLFMEENQVLHLPGGISPVTVQLVIIAARMVCPHLLKFKRDADAFFCPKLHNGEVLAYQLDKYIRTTENICEKLEKSSFCDFCLKMNDDTLVDLDVDLSEDDTQRMLHHINQLEELRYV
;
A
#
# COMPACT_ATOMS: atom_id res chain seq x y z
N MET A 1 39.84 -12.17 -37.40
CA MET A 1 40.37 -12.15 -36.02
C MET A 1 40.35 -10.75 -35.40
N ARG A 2 40.80 -9.69 -36.10
CA ARG A 2 40.82 -8.30 -35.57
C ARG A 2 39.44 -7.73 -35.19
N SER A 3 38.38 -7.95 -35.98
CA SER A 3 37.04 -7.39 -35.71
C SER A 3 36.31 -8.04 -34.52
N LYS A 4 36.53 -9.34 -34.28
CA LYS A 4 35.94 -10.06 -33.14
C LYS A 4 36.50 -9.56 -31.81
N VAL A 5 37.82 -9.36 -31.74
CA VAL A 5 38.50 -8.79 -30.56
C VAL A 5 37.98 -7.37 -30.27
N THR A 6 37.69 -6.57 -31.30
CA THR A 6 37.11 -5.22 -31.12
C THR A 6 35.66 -5.28 -30.61
N ALA A 7 34.85 -6.22 -31.10
CA ALA A 7 33.48 -6.41 -30.66
C ALA A 7 33.39 -6.91 -29.21
N ASP A 8 34.22 -7.89 -28.84
CA ASP A 8 34.28 -8.44 -27.49
C ASP A 8 34.74 -7.38 -26.47
N ARG A 9 35.71 -6.53 -26.85
CA ARG A 9 36.14 -5.40 -26.03
C ARG A 9 35.02 -4.38 -25.80
N ARG A 10 34.32 -3.98 -26.88
CA ARG A 10 33.19 -3.05 -26.78
C ARG A 10 32.07 -3.60 -25.89
N ARG A 11 31.80 -4.90 -26.00
CA ARG A 11 30.82 -5.59 -25.16
C ARG A 11 31.22 -5.54 -23.68
N ALA A 12 32.48 -5.82 -23.36
CA ALA A 12 32.98 -5.77 -21.99
C ALA A 12 32.93 -4.35 -21.41
N GLU A 13 33.24 -3.33 -22.22
CA GLU A 13 33.12 -1.91 -21.82
C GLU A 13 31.67 -1.56 -21.46
N LEU A 14 30.69 -1.97 -22.28
CA LEU A 14 29.27 -1.76 -22.03
C LEU A 14 28.73 -2.56 -20.82
N GLU A 15 29.16 -3.81 -20.61
CA GLU A 15 28.80 -4.59 -19.41
C GLU A 15 29.34 -3.93 -18.12
N LYS A 16 30.51 -3.28 -18.20
CA LYS A 16 31.07 -2.50 -17.09
C LYS A 16 30.26 -1.24 -16.80
N GLU A 17 29.82 -0.52 -17.82
CA GLU A 17 28.93 0.64 -17.66
C GLU A 17 27.58 0.22 -17.05
N LEU A 18 27.00 -0.88 -17.55
CA LEU A 18 25.79 -1.45 -16.99
C LEU A 18 25.97 -1.82 -15.52
N ALA A 19 27.09 -2.45 -15.14
CA ALA A 19 27.38 -2.78 -13.75
C ALA A 19 27.41 -1.55 -12.83
N ALA A 20 27.94 -0.41 -13.29
CA ALA A 20 27.94 0.82 -12.52
C ALA A 20 26.52 1.36 -12.28
N VAL A 21 25.67 1.34 -13.32
CA VAL A 21 24.25 1.73 -13.19
C VAL A 21 23.50 0.78 -12.26
N LEU A 22 23.69 -0.53 -12.41
CA LEU A 22 23.03 -1.52 -11.57
C LEU A 22 23.48 -1.45 -10.11
N LYS A 23 24.73 -1.05 -9.82
CA LYS A 23 25.17 -0.79 -8.44
C LYS A 23 24.30 0.27 -7.77
N SER A 24 24.12 1.44 -8.42
CA SER A 24 23.25 2.50 -7.88
C SER A 24 21.78 2.08 -7.78
N THR A 25 21.35 1.20 -8.68
CA THR A 25 20.00 0.63 -8.65
C THR A 25 19.79 -0.26 -7.43
N LEU A 26 20.76 -1.14 -7.13
CA LEU A 26 20.70 -2.05 -5.98
C LEU A 26 20.72 -1.28 -4.66
N GLU A 27 21.59 -0.26 -4.54
CA GLU A 27 21.62 0.64 -3.39
C GLU A 27 20.24 1.31 -3.16
N GLY A 28 19.59 1.80 -4.22
CA GLY A 28 18.24 2.36 -4.10
C GLY A 28 17.15 1.34 -3.75
N LEU A 29 17.34 0.06 -4.11
CA LEU A 29 16.42 -1.01 -3.70
C LEU A 29 16.60 -1.39 -2.22
N GLU A 30 17.83 -1.34 -1.71
CA GLU A 30 18.10 -1.50 -0.27
C GLU A 30 17.45 -0.38 0.54
N GLU A 31 17.53 0.87 0.07
CA GLU A 31 16.84 2.00 0.70
C GLU A 31 15.31 1.85 0.64
N LEU A 32 14.77 1.32 -0.47
CA LEU A 32 13.34 1.07 -0.62
C LEU A 32 12.83 -0.02 0.33
N ASP A 33 13.66 -0.99 0.70
CA ASP A 33 13.26 -2.15 1.51
C ASP A 33 12.66 -1.72 2.87
N CYS A 34 13.26 -0.72 3.52
CA CYS A 34 12.76 -0.20 4.79
C CYS A 34 11.32 0.38 4.68
N PHE A 35 11.01 1.01 3.54
CA PHE A 35 9.68 1.51 3.27
C PHE A 35 8.69 0.37 3.04
N LEU A 36 9.09 -0.66 2.27
CA LEU A 36 8.25 -1.84 2.02
C LEU A 36 7.94 -2.59 3.32
N ASP A 37 8.94 -2.76 4.20
CA ASP A 37 8.76 -3.36 5.52
C ASP A 37 7.82 -2.55 6.40
N ALA A 38 7.89 -1.22 6.37
CA ALA A 38 6.97 -0.37 7.10
C ALA A 38 5.52 -0.57 6.61
N VAL A 39 5.32 -0.67 5.29
CA VAL A 39 3.99 -0.95 4.70
C VAL A 39 3.49 -2.34 5.09
N GLU A 40 4.37 -3.36 5.09
CA GLU A 40 4.02 -4.72 5.52
C GLU A 40 3.59 -4.76 6.99
N ASN A 41 4.36 -4.13 7.87
CA ASN A 41 4.06 -4.03 9.31
C ASN A 41 2.74 -3.26 9.56
N LEU A 42 2.52 -2.18 8.83
CA LEU A 42 1.30 -1.40 8.93
C LEU A 42 0.07 -2.21 8.47
N ALA A 43 0.20 -3.01 7.41
CA ALA A 43 -0.88 -3.85 6.90
C ALA A 43 -1.34 -4.90 7.94
N VAL A 44 -0.40 -5.49 8.68
CA VAL A 44 -0.69 -6.49 9.73
C VAL A 44 -1.07 -5.88 11.07
N THR A 45 -1.00 -4.56 11.19
CA THR A 45 -1.38 -3.85 12.42
C THR A 45 -2.88 -4.02 12.71
N SER A 46 -3.21 -4.23 13.98
CA SER A 46 -4.58 -4.46 14.43
C SER A 46 -5.40 -3.16 14.41
N LEU A 47 -6.39 -3.09 13.52
CA LEU A 47 -7.28 -1.93 13.36
C LEU A 47 -8.07 -1.57 14.64
N PRO A 48 -8.63 -2.54 15.40
CA PRO A 48 -9.43 -2.23 16.59
C PRO A 48 -8.68 -1.49 17.72
N LEU A 49 -7.34 -1.51 17.69
CA LEU A 49 -6.53 -0.76 18.65
C LEU A 49 -6.69 0.76 18.49
N PHE A 50 -7.12 1.22 17.31
CA PHE A 50 -7.26 2.64 16.98
C PHE A 50 -8.72 3.12 16.97
N MET A 51 -9.63 2.37 17.59
CA MET A 51 -11.02 2.79 17.79
C MET A 51 -11.09 3.88 18.86
N GLU A 52 -12.00 4.86 18.72
CA GLU A 52 -12.09 5.99 19.65
C GLU A 52 -12.39 5.57 21.09
N GLU A 53 -13.07 4.44 21.28
CA GLU A 53 -13.42 3.90 22.59
C GLU A 53 -12.21 3.26 23.30
N ASN A 54 -11.12 3.02 22.57
CA ASN A 54 -9.95 2.30 23.08
C ASN A 54 -8.96 3.27 23.75
N GLN A 55 -9.18 3.56 25.04
CA GLN A 55 -8.42 4.54 25.82
C GLN A 55 -6.95 4.15 26.13
N VAL A 56 -6.50 2.98 25.68
CA VAL A 56 -5.15 2.45 25.98
C VAL A 56 -4.06 3.12 25.13
N LEU A 57 -4.42 3.69 23.98
CA LEU A 57 -3.48 4.26 23.02
C LEU A 57 -3.47 5.78 23.04
N HIS A 58 -2.33 6.34 23.45
CA HIS A 58 -2.05 7.77 23.35
C HIS A 58 -1.30 8.08 22.05
N LEU A 59 -2.01 8.65 21.08
CA LEU A 59 -1.40 9.11 19.83
C LEU A 59 -0.68 10.45 20.01
N PRO A 60 0.37 10.73 19.23
CA PRO A 60 0.99 12.05 19.17
C PRO A 60 -0.03 13.14 18.81
N GLY A 61 0.17 14.35 19.33
CA GLY A 61 -0.71 15.48 19.06
C GLY A 61 -0.85 15.76 17.55
N GLY A 62 -2.08 15.95 17.09
CA GLY A 62 -2.40 16.21 15.68
C GLY A 62 -2.65 14.97 14.83
N ILE A 63 -2.52 13.75 15.38
CA ILE A 63 -2.85 12.50 14.70
C ILE A 63 -4.15 11.95 15.28
N SER A 64 -5.17 11.81 14.43
CA SER A 64 -6.44 11.19 14.83
C SER A 64 -6.37 9.67 14.70
N PRO A 65 -7.08 8.91 15.56
CA PRO A 65 -7.19 7.46 15.40
C PRO A 65 -7.79 7.07 14.05
N VAL A 66 -8.77 7.83 13.55
CA VAL A 66 -9.37 7.64 12.22
C VAL A 66 -8.33 7.73 11.11
N THR A 67 -7.44 8.72 11.15
CA THR A 67 -6.35 8.85 10.15
C THR A 67 -5.45 7.61 10.15
N VAL A 68 -5.09 7.09 11.33
CA VAL A 68 -4.26 5.89 11.44
C VAL A 68 -4.99 4.67 10.87
N GLN A 69 -6.29 4.52 11.15
CA GLN A 69 -7.10 3.44 10.60
C GLN A 69 -7.13 3.46 9.06
N LEU A 70 -7.33 4.62 8.45
CA LEU A 70 -7.33 4.76 6.98
C LEU A 70 -6.01 4.34 6.37
N VAL A 71 -4.90 4.74 6.99
CA VAL A 71 -3.54 4.40 6.56
C VAL A 71 -3.29 2.88 6.70
N ILE A 72 -3.75 2.24 7.78
CA ILE A 72 -3.72 0.77 7.94
C ILE A 72 -4.53 0.08 6.84
N ILE A 73 -5.74 0.56 6.55
CA ILE A 73 -6.59 -0.02 5.50
C ILE A 73 -5.92 0.13 4.13
N ALA A 74 -5.38 1.30 3.81
CA ALA A 74 -4.65 1.51 2.57
C ALA A 74 -3.42 0.60 2.46
N ALA A 75 -2.65 0.45 3.54
CA ALA A 75 -1.52 -0.47 3.60
C ALA A 75 -1.95 -1.92 3.30
N ARG A 76 -3.07 -2.39 3.87
CA ARG A 76 -3.63 -3.72 3.57
C ARG A 76 -3.98 -3.88 2.09
N MET A 77 -4.55 -2.85 1.47
CA MET A 77 -4.93 -2.88 0.05
C MET A 77 -3.72 -2.96 -0.88
N VAL A 78 -2.62 -2.29 -0.53
CA VAL A 78 -1.41 -2.27 -1.36
C VAL A 78 -0.41 -3.38 -1.01
N CYS A 79 -0.54 -4.02 0.15
CA CYS A 79 0.35 -5.09 0.62
C CYS A 79 0.58 -6.21 -0.42
N PRO A 80 -0.43 -6.72 -1.16
CA PRO A 80 -0.21 -7.72 -2.19
C PRO A 80 0.78 -7.29 -3.30
N HIS A 81 0.95 -5.99 -3.52
CA HIS A 81 1.92 -5.47 -4.49
C HIS A 81 3.37 -5.61 -4.03
N LEU A 82 3.64 -5.72 -2.73
CA LEU A 82 4.98 -5.89 -2.18
C LEU A 82 5.64 -7.20 -2.64
N LEU A 83 4.83 -8.21 -2.99
CA LEU A 83 5.31 -9.48 -3.55
C LEU A 83 6.12 -9.30 -4.83
N LYS A 84 5.91 -8.20 -5.58
CA LYS A 84 6.70 -7.89 -6.77
C LYS A 84 8.17 -7.63 -6.45
N PHE A 85 8.49 -7.23 -5.21
CA PHE A 85 9.84 -6.90 -4.77
C PHE A 85 10.56 -8.06 -4.06
N LYS A 86 9.87 -9.14 -3.67
CA LYS A 86 10.45 -10.28 -2.92
C LYS A 86 11.41 -11.16 -3.75
N ARG A 87 11.78 -10.75 -4.95
CA ARG A 87 12.77 -11.46 -5.76
C ARG A 87 14.17 -11.04 -5.31
N ASP A 88 15.10 -11.99 -5.33
CA ASP A 88 16.53 -11.71 -5.21
C ASP A 88 16.95 -10.63 -6.25
N ALA A 89 17.29 -9.45 -5.74
CA ALA A 89 17.65 -8.29 -6.53
C ALA A 89 19.06 -8.44 -7.10
N ASP A 90 20.01 -8.97 -6.32
CA ASP A 90 21.40 -9.16 -6.72
C ASP A 90 21.52 -10.21 -7.84
N ALA A 91 20.81 -11.33 -7.70
CA ALA A 91 20.73 -12.33 -8.76
C ALA A 91 20.00 -11.79 -10.00
N PHE A 92 18.96 -10.98 -9.77
CA PHE A 92 18.24 -10.15 -10.72
C PHE A 92 19.14 -9.34 -11.64
N PHE A 93 19.66 -8.27 -11.05
CA PHE A 93 20.33 -7.16 -11.70
C PHE A 93 21.80 -7.49 -11.96
N CYS A 94 22.02 -8.63 -12.61
CA CYS A 94 23.32 -9.05 -13.11
C CYS A 94 23.66 -8.28 -14.40
N PRO A 95 24.88 -7.72 -14.54
CA PRO A 95 25.26 -6.84 -15.65
C PRO A 95 25.56 -7.61 -16.95
N LYS A 96 24.53 -8.23 -17.51
CA LYS A 96 24.58 -8.98 -18.77
C LYS A 96 23.82 -8.21 -19.84
N LEU A 97 24.49 -7.78 -20.91
CA LEU A 97 23.87 -6.90 -21.92
C LEU A 97 22.63 -7.50 -22.59
N HIS A 98 22.60 -8.81 -22.80
CA HIS A 98 21.44 -9.48 -23.41
C HIS A 98 20.18 -9.41 -22.53
N ASN A 99 20.31 -9.03 -21.26
CA ASN A 99 19.18 -8.84 -20.34
C ASN A 99 18.73 -7.37 -20.26
N GLY A 100 19.39 -6.43 -20.95
CA GLY A 100 19.17 -5.00 -20.75
C GLY A 100 17.70 -4.55 -20.78
N GLU A 101 16.93 -5.04 -21.75
CA GLU A 101 15.49 -4.74 -21.87
C GLU A 101 14.67 -5.31 -20.70
N VAL A 102 15.01 -6.51 -20.24
CA VAL A 102 14.35 -7.18 -19.11
C VAL A 102 14.64 -6.45 -17.81
N LEU A 103 15.87 -5.96 -17.63
CA LEU A 103 16.26 -5.15 -16.47
C LEU A 103 15.49 -3.82 -16.46
N ALA A 104 15.44 -3.13 -17.59
CA ALA A 104 14.71 -1.86 -17.72
C ALA A 104 13.21 -2.03 -17.46
N TYR A 105 12.60 -3.07 -18.03
CA TYR A 105 11.19 -3.39 -17.78
C TYR A 105 10.91 -3.65 -16.29
N GLN A 106 11.78 -4.41 -15.62
CA GLN A 106 11.60 -4.68 -14.21
C GLN A 106 11.74 -3.42 -13.35
N LEU A 107 12.66 -2.52 -13.71
CA LEU A 107 12.82 -1.24 -13.01
C LEU A 107 11.61 -0.32 -13.19
N ASP A 108 11.09 -0.18 -14.40
CA ASP A 108 9.85 0.57 -14.64
C ASP A 108 8.69 -0.03 -13.83
N LYS A 109 8.60 -1.36 -13.78
CA LYS A 109 7.59 -2.05 -12.97
C LYS A 109 7.72 -1.74 -11.47
N TYR A 110 8.95 -1.66 -10.95
CA TYR A 110 9.20 -1.27 -9.56
C TYR A 110 8.80 0.17 -9.30
N ILE A 111 9.27 1.10 -10.14
CA ILE A 111 8.93 2.53 -10.05
C ILE A 111 7.41 2.73 -10.03
N ARG A 112 6.70 2.21 -11.04
CA ARG A 112 5.24 2.34 -11.13
C ARG A 112 4.51 1.69 -9.95
N THR A 113 5.04 0.59 -9.43
CA THR A 113 4.43 -0.07 -8.27
C THR A 113 4.61 0.79 -7.02
N THR A 114 5.81 1.33 -6.79
CA THR A 114 6.08 2.22 -5.66
C THR A 114 5.27 3.51 -5.76
N GLU A 115 5.18 4.13 -6.93
CA GLU A 115 4.33 5.31 -7.16
C GLU A 115 2.86 5.04 -6.79
N ASN A 116 2.32 3.90 -7.21
CA ASN A 116 0.94 3.51 -6.87
C ASN A 116 0.78 3.29 -5.35
N ILE A 117 1.74 2.63 -4.69
CA ILE A 117 1.72 2.44 -3.24
C ILE A 117 1.69 3.81 -2.54
N CYS A 118 2.59 4.72 -2.90
CA CYS A 118 2.65 6.07 -2.34
C CYS A 118 1.35 6.84 -2.58
N GLU A 119 0.83 6.84 -3.81
CA GLU A 119 -0.42 7.52 -4.16
C GLU A 119 -1.61 7.03 -3.30
N LYS A 120 -1.70 5.72 -3.06
CA LYS A 120 -2.77 5.14 -2.24
C LYS A 120 -2.63 5.50 -0.77
N LEU A 121 -1.41 5.49 -0.24
CA LEU A 121 -1.14 5.87 1.15
C LEU A 121 -1.38 7.38 1.36
N GLU A 122 -0.95 8.24 0.43
CA GLU A 122 -1.20 9.68 0.49
C GLU A 122 -2.69 10.02 0.39
N LYS A 123 -3.44 9.40 -0.54
CA LYS A 123 -4.89 9.63 -0.63
C LYS A 123 -5.66 9.17 0.63
N SER A 124 -5.13 8.17 1.33
CA SER A 124 -5.72 7.69 2.59
C SER A 124 -5.53 8.66 3.76
N SER A 125 -4.46 9.47 3.75
CA SER A 125 -4.23 10.52 4.73
C SER A 125 -5.04 11.79 4.46
N PHE A 126 -5.56 11.98 3.24
CA PHE A 126 -6.42 13.11 2.85
C PHE A 126 -7.85 12.66 2.53
N CYS A 127 -8.60 12.19 3.52
CA CYS A 127 -10.09 12.10 3.57
C CYS A 127 -10.88 11.45 2.41
N ASP A 128 -10.28 11.02 1.30
CA ASP A 128 -11.00 10.47 0.13
C ASP A 128 -11.55 9.07 0.40
N PHE A 129 -10.97 8.33 1.36
CA PHE A 129 -11.51 7.06 1.84
C PHE A 129 -12.67 7.23 2.83
N CYS A 130 -12.76 8.35 3.55
CA CYS A 130 -13.85 8.61 4.50
C CYS A 130 -15.22 8.72 3.80
N LEU A 131 -15.25 9.20 2.55
CA LEU A 131 -16.48 9.27 1.74
C LEU A 131 -17.03 7.89 1.33
N LYS A 132 -16.29 6.80 1.55
CA LYS A 132 -16.76 5.44 1.26
C LYS A 132 -17.00 4.59 2.50
N MET A 133 -16.57 5.02 3.69
CA MET A 133 -16.72 4.24 4.92
C MET A 133 -17.83 4.73 5.85
N ASN A 134 -18.38 5.93 5.61
CA ASN A 134 -19.52 6.45 6.38
C ASN A 134 -20.66 6.87 5.45
N ASP A 135 -21.49 5.91 5.02
CA ASP A 135 -22.94 6.17 4.92
C ASP A 135 -23.82 4.91 4.88
N ASP A 136 -23.26 3.71 4.95
CA ASP A 136 -24.07 2.49 4.94
C ASP A 136 -23.94 1.75 6.28
N THR A 137 -24.62 2.30 7.30
CA THR A 137 -25.51 1.44 8.11
C THR A 137 -26.70 1.03 7.24
N LEU A 138 -26.41 0.41 6.09
CA LEU A 138 -27.41 -0.14 5.21
C LEU A 138 -27.64 -1.56 5.72
N VAL A 139 -28.53 -1.63 6.70
CA VAL A 139 -29.14 -2.89 7.10
C VAL A 139 -29.95 -3.32 5.89
N ASP A 140 -29.39 -4.23 5.08
CA ASP A 140 -30.12 -4.87 3.99
C ASP A 140 -31.21 -5.75 4.61
N LEU A 141 -32.41 -5.20 4.68
CA LEU A 141 -33.60 -5.90 5.12
C LEU A 141 -34.20 -6.57 3.88
N ASP A 142 -33.82 -7.84 3.65
CA ASP A 142 -34.30 -8.74 2.58
C ASP A 142 -35.80 -9.07 2.67
N VAL A 143 -36.59 -8.23 3.34
CA VAL A 143 -38.02 -8.42 3.58
C VAL A 143 -38.72 -7.16 3.09
N ASP A 144 -39.78 -7.32 2.30
CA ASP A 144 -40.72 -6.24 1.95
C ASP A 144 -41.36 -5.70 3.24
N LEU A 145 -40.67 -4.79 3.91
CA LEU A 145 -41.17 -4.09 5.08
C LEU A 145 -42.10 -2.98 4.62
N SER A 146 -43.29 -2.94 5.21
CA SER A 146 -44.21 -1.84 4.94
C SER A 146 -43.70 -0.55 5.57
N GLU A 147 -44.13 0.59 5.05
CA GLU A 147 -43.76 1.92 5.59
C GLU A 147 -44.08 2.02 7.10
N ASP A 148 -45.18 1.40 7.55
CA ASP A 148 -45.57 1.36 8.96
C ASP A 148 -44.57 0.56 9.82
N ASP A 149 -44.03 -0.54 9.30
CA ASP A 149 -43.01 -1.33 9.99
C ASP A 149 -41.70 -0.55 10.11
N THR A 150 -41.32 0.18 9.06
CA THR A 150 -40.13 1.05 9.11
C THR A 150 -40.28 2.18 10.12
N GLN A 151 -41.45 2.83 10.19
CA GLN A 151 -41.72 3.89 11.17
C GLN A 151 -41.74 3.35 12.61
N ARG A 152 -42.27 2.15 12.82
CA ARG A 152 -42.29 1.50 14.13
C ARG A 152 -40.89 1.13 14.60
N MET A 153 -40.05 0.60 13.71
CA MET A 153 -38.65 0.31 14.03
C MET A 153 -37.89 1.58 14.40
N LEU A 154 -38.09 2.66 13.64
CA LEU A 154 -37.45 3.95 13.89
C LEU A 154 -37.88 4.56 15.23
N HIS A 155 -39.16 4.40 15.58
CA HIS A 155 -39.67 4.79 16.89
C HIS A 155 -39.00 4.03 18.04
N HIS A 156 -38.79 2.72 17.91
CA HIS A 156 -38.12 1.91 18.92
C HIS A 156 -36.62 2.24 19.06
N ILE A 157 -35.94 2.58 17.97
CA ILE A 157 -34.54 3.04 18.00
C ILE A 157 -34.44 4.34 18.80
N ASN A 158 -35.33 5.30 18.56
CA ASN A 158 -35.35 6.56 19.30
C ASN A 158 -35.61 6.34 20.80
N GLN A 159 -36.51 5.40 21.16
CA GLN A 159 -36.74 5.03 22.56
C GLN A 159 -35.49 4.42 23.23
N LEU A 160 -34.72 3.60 22.50
CA LEU A 160 -33.47 3.04 23.01
C LEU A 160 -32.36 4.10 23.17
N GLU A 161 -32.38 5.12 22.32
CA GLU A 161 -31.46 6.25 22.40
C GLU A 161 -31.78 7.12 23.62
N GLU A 162 -33.06 7.40 23.90
CA GLU A 162 -33.48 8.11 25.12
C GLU A 162 -33.05 7.38 26.41
N LEU A 163 -33.04 6.04 26.40
CA LEU A 163 -32.60 5.24 27.55
C LEU A 163 -31.07 5.24 27.76
N ARG A 164 -30.27 5.63 26.76
CA ARG A 164 -28.81 5.74 26.91
C ARG A 164 -28.36 6.99 27.68
N TYR A 165 -29.27 7.95 27.88
CA TYR A 165 -28.99 9.21 28.57
C TYR A 165 -29.55 9.27 30.00
N VAL A 166 -29.99 8.11 30.55
CA VAL A 166 -30.38 7.92 31.96
C VAL A 166 -29.33 7.07 32.67
#